data_AF-A0A3D2WL34-F1
#
_entry.id   AF-A0A3D2WL34-F1
#
_cell.length_a   1.000
_cell.length_b   1.000
_cell.length_c   1.000
_cell.angle_alpha   90.00
_cell.angle_beta   90.00
_cell.angle_gamma   90.00
#
_symmetry.space_group_name_H-M   'P 1'
#
loop_
_entity.id
_entity.type
_entity.pdbx_description
1 polymer ?
#
loop_
_entity_poly.entity_id
_entity_poly.type
_entity_poly.pdbx_seq_one_letter_code
_entity_poly.pdbx_strand_id
1 'polypeptide(L)' 'MPEQHKIDYQRIETAIRYISDHFKDQPSLDDIAQIVHVSPYHFQKMFTEWAGVSPKKFKKYL' A
#
# COMPACT_ATOMS: atom_id res chain seq x y z
N MET A 1 6.60 -8.03 20.39
CA MET A 1 5.90 -6.83 19.89
C MET A 1 4.87 -7.25 18.84
N PRO A 2 3.61 -7.57 19.19
CA PRO A 2 2.61 -8.04 18.22
C PRO A 2 1.70 -6.95 17.62
N GLU A 3 1.63 -5.77 18.22
CA GLU A 3 0.69 -4.69 17.82
C GLU A 3 1.05 -4.06 16.47
N GLN A 4 2.36 -3.89 16.20
CA GLN A 4 2.84 -3.23 14.97
C GLN A 4 2.47 -4.01 13.71
N HIS A 5 2.60 -5.34 13.73
CA HIS A 5 2.26 -6.18 12.58
C HIS A 5 0.76 -6.12 12.24
N LYS A 6 -0.10 -5.98 13.26
CA LYS A 6 -1.54 -5.83 13.05
C LYS A 6 -1.87 -4.50 12.37
N ILE A 7 -1.22 -3.41 12.80
CA ILE A 7 -1.39 -2.08 12.20
C ILE A 7 -0.89 -2.10 10.74
N ASP A 8 0.29 -2.68 10.50
CA ASP A 8 0.87 -2.74 9.16
C ASP A 8 0.01 -3.59 8.21
N TYR A 9 -0.53 -4.71 8.69
CA TYR A 9 -1.52 -5.49 7.95
C TYR A 9 -2.75 -4.66 7.57
N GLN A 10 -3.37 -3.95 8.52
CA GLN A 10 -4.55 -3.11 8.28
C GLN A 10 -4.27 -1.99 7.27
N ARG A 11 -3.07 -1.40 7.33
CA ARG A 11 -2.61 -0.41 6.34
C ARG A 11 -2.50 -1.02 4.96
N ILE A 12 -1.86 -2.19 4.83
CA ILE A 12 -1.70 -2.86 3.53
C ILE A 12 -3.05 -3.30 2.96
N GLU A 13 -3.94 -3.87 3.77
CA GLU A 13 -5.30 -4.21 3.35
C GLU A 13 -6.05 -2.98 2.82
N THR A 14 -5.99 -1.87 3.56
CA THR A 14 -6.62 -0.61 3.16
C THR A 14 -6.03 -0.07 1.86
N ALA A 15 -4.71 -0.09 1.72
CA ALA A 15 -4.03 0.35 0.51
C ALA A 15 -4.38 -0.51 -0.71
N ILE A 16 -4.38 -1.84 -0.58
CA ILE A 16 -4.74 -2.75 -1.68
C ILE A 16 -6.19 -2.49 -2.12
N ARG A 17 -7.12 -2.40 -1.15
CA ARG A 17 -8.53 -2.09 -1.44
C ARG A 17 -8.67 -0.76 -2.18
N TYR A 18 -7.97 0.28 -1.73
CA TYR A 18 -8.00 1.58 -2.39
C TYR A 18 -7.44 1.53 -3.81
N ILE A 19 -6.30 0.86 -4.03
CA ILE A 19 -5.70 0.67 -5.35
C ILE A 19 -6.67 -0.06 -6.30
N SER A 20 -7.35 -1.11 -5.81
CA SER A 20 -8.33 -1.85 -6.61
C SER A 20 -9.56 -1.03 -6.96
N ASP A 21 -10.08 -0.25 -6.01
CA ASP A 21 -11.28 0.58 -6.21
C ASP A 21 -11.00 1.77 -7.16
N HIS A 22 -9.83 2.39 -7.03
CA HIS A 22 -9.40 3.55 -7.81
C HIS A 22 -8.46 3.16 -8.95
N PHE A 23 -8.49 1.90 -9.40
CA PHE A 23 -7.53 1.40 -10.40
C PHE A 23 -7.53 2.24 -11.70
N LYS A 24 -8.72 2.68 -12.12
CA LYS A 24 -8.90 3.52 -13.32
C LYS A 24 -8.23 4.90 -13.20
N ASP A 25 -8.21 5.46 -12.00
CA ASP A 25 -7.63 6.78 -11.72
C ASP A 25 -6.10 6.72 -11.50
N GLN A 26 -5.54 5.50 -11.40
CA GLN A 26 -4.11 5.23 -11.21
C GLN A 26 -3.47 6.05 -10.07
N PRO A 27 -4.04 6.04 -8.84
CA PRO A 27 -3.61 6.90 -7.73
C PRO A 27 -2.11 6.79 -7.48
N SER A 28 -1.44 7.91 -7.26
CA SER A 28 0.02 7.92 -7.09
C SER A 28 0.46 7.18 -5.82
N LEU A 29 1.76 6.89 -5.71
CA LEU A 29 2.30 6.30 -4.49
C LEU A 29 2.07 7.21 -3.27
N ASP A 30 2.14 8.52 -3.49
CA ASP A 30 1.96 9.55 -2.46
C ASP A 30 0.52 9.55 -1.94
N ASP A 31 -0.46 9.51 -2.85
CA ASP A 31 -1.89 9.46 -2.51
C ASP A 31 -2.20 8.26 -1.60
N ILE A 32 -1.68 7.09 -1.97
CA ILE A 32 -1.91 5.85 -1.22
C ILE A 32 -1.23 5.94 0.16
N ALA A 33 0.01 6.45 0.22
CA ALA A 33 0.75 6.60 1.46
C ALA A 33 0.05 7.57 2.43
N GLN A 34 -0.56 8.63 1.91
CA GLN A 34 -1.32 9.60 2.68
C GLN A 34 -2.56 8.97 3.34
N ILE A 35 -3.26 8.09 2.62
CA ILE A 35 -4.46 7.37 3.12
C ILE A 35 -4.13 6.45 4.29
N VAL A 36 -2.97 5.79 4.25
CA VAL A 36 -2.52 4.89 5.32
C VAL A 36 -1.65 5.58 6.38
N HIS A 37 -1.56 6.91 6.31
CA HIS A 37 -0.84 7.78 7.24
C HIS A 37 0.62 7.39 7.46
N VAL A 38 1.34 7.08 6.36
CA VAL A 38 2.78 6.82 6.38
C VAL A 38 3.47 7.61 5.29
N SER A 39 4.79 7.78 5.40
CA SER A 39 5.56 8.38 4.31
C SER A 39 5.59 7.44 3.09
N PRO A 40 5.70 7.99 1.86
CA PRO A 40 5.78 7.19 0.63
C PRO A 40 6.90 6.14 0.66
N TYR A 41 8.04 6.49 1.25
CA TYR A 41 9.17 5.59 1.41
C TYR A 41 8.84 4.41 2.35
N HIS A 42 8.23 4.67 3.51
CA HIS A 42 7.81 3.62 4.42
C HIS A 42 6.71 2.75 3.82
N PHE A 43 5.74 3.35 3.13
CA PHE A 43 4.69 2.62 2.43
C PHE A 43 5.28 1.67 1.39
N GLN A 44 6.22 2.13 0.56
CA GLN A 44 6.85 1.29 -0.46
C GLN A 44 7.55 0.06 0.14
N LYS A 45 8.30 0.25 1.25
CA LYS A 45 8.98 -0.85 1.94
C LYS A 45 7.97 -1.85 2.52
N MET A 46 7.02 -1.35 3.31
CA MET A 46 5.97 -2.14 3.95
C MET A 46 5.15 -2.92 2.91
N PHE A 47 4.74 -2.27 1.82
CA PHE A 47 3.98 -2.92 0.76
C PHE A 47 4.78 -4.02 0.08
N THR A 48 6.07 -3.81 -0.17
CA THR A 48 6.92 -4.83 -0.79
C THR A 48 7.14 -6.03 0.15
N GLU A 49 7.30 -5.79 1.46
CA GLU A 49 7.44 -6.85 2.47
C GLU A 49 6.18 -7.72 2.57
N TRP A 50 4.99 -7.14 2.42
CA TRP A 50 3.72 -7.86 2.53
C TRP A 50 3.22 -8.44 1.19
N ALA A 51 3.28 -7.68 0.11
CA ALA A 51 2.75 -8.09 -1.20
C ALA A 51 3.79 -8.82 -2.07
N GLY A 52 5.07 -8.83 -1.68
CA GLY A 52 6.18 -9.43 -2.44
C GLY A 52 6.58 -8.67 -3.71
N VAL A 53 5.87 -7.60 -4.06
CA VAL A 53 6.13 -6.75 -5.23
C VAL A 53 5.95 -5.28 -4.87
N SER A 54 6.63 -4.38 -5.59
CA SER A 54 6.48 -2.94 -5.36
C SER A 54 5.09 -2.45 -5.81
N PRO A 55 4.55 -1.37 -5.20
CA PRO A 55 3.26 -0.79 -5.59
C PRO A 55 3.19 -0.46 -7.10
N LYS A 56 4.29 0.05 -7.66
CA LYS A 56 4.38 0.38 -9.09
C LYS A 56 4.29 -0.86 -9.98
N LYS A 57 4.86 -1.99 -9.54
CA LYS A 57 4.78 -3.26 -10.27
C LYS A 57 3.39 -3.90 -10.10
N PHE A 58 2.81 -3.81 -8.90
CA PHE A 58 1.47 -4.31 -8.58
C PHE A 58 0.40 -3.73 -9.50
N LYS A 59 0.46 -2.42 -9.79
CA LYS A 59 -0.45 -1.76 -10.75
C LYS A 59 -0.43 -2.36 -12.16
N LYS A 60 0.62 -3.08 -12.57
CA LYS A 60 0.68 -3.72 -13.90
C LYS A 60 -0.05 -5.07 -13.95
N TYR A 61 -0.41 -5.63 -12.80
CA TYR A 61 -1.07 -6.94 -12.70
C TYR A 61 -2.57 -6.85 -12.42
N LEU A 62 -3.06 -5.64 -12.13
CA LEU A 62 -4.49 -5.30 -12.09
C LEU A 62 -4.94 -4.86 -13.48
#